data_AF-A0A8B8FDN2-F1
#
_entry.id   AF-A0A8B8FDN2-F1
#
_cell.length_a   1.000
_cell.length_b   1.000
_cell.length_c   1.000
_cell.angle_alpha   90.00
_cell.angle_beta   90.00
_cell.angle_gamma   90.00
#
_symmetry.space_group_name_H-M   'P 1'
#
loop_
_entity.id
_entity.type
_entity.pdbx_description
1 polymer ?
#
loop_
_entity_poly.entity_id
_entity_poly.type
_entity_poly.pdbx_seq_one_letter_code
_entity_poly.pdbx_strand_id
1 'polypeptide(L)'
;MTAELLVIKKHSTPKIHTRNVRSIGSLQPLIKGFVNNQTKLNELQKIKKAELLLNRLLSEFNLSFNVIDYITAIYNVAFDDSKIASGINLGNTKATSIVNNFIVLLASRWRDNVKNQAAGSGIELGPLACRTIALPLSYPTTETFDIITI
;
A
#
# COMPACT_ATOMS: atom_id res chain seq x y z
N MET A 1 57.75 -17.46 3.18
CA MET A 1 56.35 -17.00 3.03
C MET A 1 55.80 -17.17 1.60
N THR A 2 56.25 -18.17 0.85
CA THR A 2 55.82 -18.42 -0.55
C THR A 2 55.15 -19.78 -0.69
N ALA A 3 55.59 -20.77 0.09
CA ALA A 3 54.99 -22.10 0.15
C ALA A 3 53.54 -22.07 0.68
N GLU A 4 53.26 -21.29 1.72
CA GLU A 4 51.92 -21.18 2.31
C GLU A 4 50.90 -20.58 1.33
N LEU A 5 51.30 -19.55 0.56
CA LEU A 5 50.47 -18.96 -0.49
C LEU A 5 50.16 -19.96 -1.61
N LEU A 6 51.12 -20.83 -1.96
CA LEU A 6 50.90 -21.87 -2.97
C LEU A 6 49.93 -22.95 -2.49
N VAL A 7 49.99 -23.32 -1.21
CA VAL A 7 49.07 -24.29 -0.61
C VAL A 7 47.65 -23.72 -0.60
N ILE A 8 47.46 -22.48 -0.17
CA ILE A 8 46.17 -21.79 -0.19
C ILE A 8 45.61 -21.71 -1.62
N LYS A 9 46.46 -21.33 -2.59
CA LYS A 9 46.06 -21.24 -4.00
C LYS A 9 45.67 -22.59 -4.57
N LYS A 10 46.38 -23.67 -4.25
CA LYS A 10 46.00 -25.04 -4.63
C LYS A 10 44.69 -25.47 -3.98
N HIS A 11 44.47 -25.12 -2.71
CA HIS A 11 43.26 -25.50 -1.97
C HIS A 11 41.99 -24.79 -2.48
N SER A 12 42.12 -23.65 -3.18
CA SER A 12 41.01 -22.91 -3.79
C SER A 12 40.52 -23.49 -5.13
N THR A 13 41.36 -24.25 -5.83
CA THR A 13 41.06 -24.86 -7.16
C THR A 13 40.31 -26.21 -7.23
N PRO A 14 40.04 -26.97 -6.15
CA PRO A 14 39.38 -28.26 -6.24
C PRO A 14 38.01 -28.20 -6.93
N LYS A 15 37.66 -29.32 -7.58
CA LYS A 15 36.39 -29.52 -8.27
C LYS A 15 35.16 -29.33 -7.35
N ILE A 16 35.34 -29.54 -6.04
CA ILE A 16 34.27 -29.37 -5.04
C ILE A 16 33.92 -27.89 -4.87
N HIS A 17 34.91 -27.00 -4.71
CA HIS A 17 34.66 -25.56 -4.62
C HIS A 17 34.05 -25.02 -5.91
N THR A 18 34.59 -25.40 -7.07
CA THR A 18 34.04 -24.94 -8.36
C THR A 18 32.62 -25.46 -8.62
N ARG A 19 32.29 -26.69 -8.19
CA ARG A 19 30.92 -27.24 -8.25
C ARG A 19 29.96 -26.48 -7.32
N ASN A 20 30.35 -26.23 -6.08
CA ASN A 20 29.51 -25.54 -5.09
C ASN A 20 29.35 -24.04 -5.43
N VAL A 21 30.36 -23.40 -6.01
CA VAL A 21 30.26 -22.01 -6.49
C VAL A 21 29.37 -21.92 -7.74
N ARG A 22 29.46 -22.90 -8.66
CA ARG A 22 28.57 -22.95 -9.83
C ARG A 22 27.11 -23.19 -9.45
N SER A 23 26.82 -24.00 -8.43
CA SER A 23 25.44 -24.20 -7.98
C SER A 23 24.85 -22.91 -7.39
N ILE A 24 25.64 -22.11 -6.65
CA ILE A 24 25.21 -20.81 -6.12
C ILE A 24 24.79 -19.84 -7.25
N GLY A 25 25.53 -19.78 -8.35
CA GLY A 25 25.19 -18.92 -9.49
C GLY A 25 23.88 -19.29 -10.20
N SER A 26 23.52 -20.59 -10.21
CA SER A 26 22.25 -21.08 -10.79
C SER A 26 21.06 -21.03 -9.84
N LEU A 27 21.31 -20.96 -8.53
CA LEU A 27 20.29 -21.03 -7.46
C LEU A 27 19.76 -19.65 -7.00
N GLN A 28 20.23 -18.55 -7.59
CA GLN A 28 19.76 -17.19 -7.26
C GLN A 28 18.86 -16.50 -8.32
N PRO A 29 17.93 -17.19 -9.03
CA PRO A 29 16.94 -16.48 -9.84
C PRO A 29 15.97 -15.65 -8.97
N LEU A 30 15.78 -16.01 -7.70
CA LEU A 30 14.84 -15.32 -6.79
C LEU A 30 15.21 -13.86 -6.52
N ILE A 31 16.49 -13.57 -6.22
CA ILE A 31 16.93 -12.22 -5.87
C ILE A 31 16.95 -11.32 -7.12
N LYS A 32 17.32 -11.88 -8.28
CA LYS A 32 17.31 -11.17 -9.57
C LYS A 32 15.91 -10.72 -9.97
N GLY A 33 14.88 -11.52 -9.69
CA GLY A 33 13.48 -11.15 -9.91
C GLY A 33 13.00 -10.00 -9.00
N PHE A 34 13.49 -9.93 -7.76
CA PHE A 34 13.13 -8.87 -6.81
C PHE A 34 13.66 -7.50 -7.24
N VAL A 35 14.90 -7.44 -7.71
CA VAL A 35 15.53 -6.19 -8.21
C VAL A 35 14.90 -5.73 -9.53
N ASN A 36 14.59 -6.65 -10.45
CA ASN A 36 14.01 -6.30 -11.75
C ASN A 36 12.54 -5.84 -11.70
N ASN A 37 11.80 -6.12 -10.63
CA ASN A 37 10.38 -5.78 -10.53
C ASN A 37 10.09 -4.39 -9.93
N GLN A 38 11.12 -3.61 -9.58
CA GLN A 38 10.95 -2.30 -8.94
C GLN A 38 10.16 -1.31 -9.82
N THR A 39 10.37 -1.32 -11.13
CA THR A 39 9.62 -0.47 -12.07
C THR A 39 8.13 -0.80 -12.08
N LYS A 40 7.78 -2.09 -12.14
CA LYS A 40 6.39 -2.57 -12.07
C LYS A 40 5.75 -2.25 -10.71
N LEU A 41 6.49 -2.39 -9.62
CA LEU A 41 6.00 -2.08 -8.28
C LEU A 41 5.67 -0.58 -8.16
N ASN A 42 6.54 0.28 -8.67
CA ASN A 42 6.32 1.73 -8.71
C ASN A 42 5.11 2.11 -9.56
N GLU A 43 4.91 1.46 -10.72
CA GLU A 43 3.72 1.65 -11.55
C GLU A 43 2.44 1.23 -10.80
N LEU A 44 2.43 0.07 -10.14
CA LEU A 44 1.30 -0.39 -9.33
C LEU A 44 0.99 0.53 -8.16
N GLN A 45 2.00 1.11 -7.51
CA GLN A 45 1.80 2.11 -6.45
C GLN A 45 1.16 3.39 -6.99
N LYS A 46 1.58 3.85 -8.17
CA LYS A 46 0.97 5.02 -8.82
C LYS A 46 -0.49 4.77 -9.21
N ILE A 47 -0.80 3.58 -9.72
CA ILE A 47 -2.17 3.16 -10.03
C ILE A 47 -3.04 3.19 -8.75
N LYS A 48 -2.57 2.56 -7.67
CA LYS A 48 -3.29 2.57 -6.37
C LYS A 48 -3.50 3.98 -5.84
N LYS A 49 -2.52 4.87 -6.00
CA LYS A 49 -2.63 6.27 -5.59
C LYS A 49 -3.70 7.00 -6.41
N ALA A 50 -3.75 6.78 -7.72
CA ALA A 50 -4.77 7.36 -8.58
C ALA A 50 -6.17 6.88 -8.20
N GLU A 51 -6.34 5.58 -7.93
CA GLU A 51 -7.61 5.02 -7.46
C GLU A 51 -8.07 5.63 -6.13
N LEU A 52 -7.14 5.88 -5.20
CA LEU A 52 -7.46 6.51 -3.93
C LEU A 52 -7.91 7.97 -4.12
N LEU A 53 -7.27 8.71 -5.02
CA LEU A 53 -7.64 10.09 -5.35
C LEU A 53 -9.02 10.16 -6.01
N LEU A 54 -9.35 9.22 -6.89
CA LEU A 54 -10.69 9.13 -7.49
C LEU A 54 -11.77 8.82 -6.44
N ASN A 55 -11.49 7.93 -5.48
CA ASN A 55 -12.41 7.68 -4.37
C ASN A 55 -12.55 8.88 -3.43
N ARG A 56 -11.47 9.65 -3.22
CA ARG A 56 -11.51 10.91 -2.48
C ARG A 56 -12.44 11.91 -3.17
N LEU A 57 -12.34 12.06 -4.49
CA LEU A 57 -13.24 12.90 -5.28
C LEU A 57 -14.70 12.51 -5.07
N LEU A 58 -15.02 11.22 -5.18
CA LEU A 58 -16.40 10.76 -4.95
C LEU A 58 -16.90 11.13 -3.55
N SER A 59 -16.05 10.96 -2.54
CA SER A 59 -16.40 11.25 -1.15
C SER A 59 -16.58 12.74 -0.89
N GLU A 60 -15.73 13.60 -1.46
CA GLU A 60 -15.78 15.05 -1.26
C GLU A 60 -17.03 15.67 -1.89
N PHE A 61 -17.41 15.21 -3.08
CA PHE A 61 -18.57 15.72 -3.82
C PHE A 61 -19.85 14.91 -3.56
N ASN A 62 -19.80 13.92 -2.64
CA ASN A 62 -20.90 13.03 -2.32
C ASN A 62 -21.54 12.40 -3.58
N LEU A 63 -20.70 11.97 -4.52
CA LEU A 63 -21.14 11.38 -5.78
C LEU A 63 -21.49 9.90 -5.59
N SER A 64 -22.47 9.42 -6.35
CA SER A 64 -22.80 7.99 -6.36
C SER A 64 -21.62 7.17 -6.88
N PHE A 65 -21.36 6.02 -6.24
CA PHE A 65 -20.33 5.09 -6.69
C PHE A 65 -20.55 4.66 -8.14
N ASN A 66 -21.80 4.57 -8.62
CA ASN A 66 -22.14 4.21 -10.00
C ASN A 66 -21.46 5.11 -11.05
N VAL A 67 -21.10 6.34 -10.68
CA VAL A 67 -20.42 7.29 -11.57
C VAL A 67 -18.95 6.86 -11.83
N ILE A 68 -18.35 6.08 -10.92
CA ILE A 68 -16.95 5.63 -11.05
C ILE A 68 -16.72 4.77 -12.29
N ASP A 69 -17.69 3.91 -12.64
CA ASP A 69 -17.58 3.03 -13.80
C ASP A 69 -17.52 3.86 -15.10
N TYR A 70 -18.27 4.95 -15.16
CA TYR A 70 -18.25 5.88 -16.29
C TYR A 70 -16.97 6.74 -16.29
N ILE A 71 -16.54 7.23 -15.14
CA ILE A 71 -15.30 8.01 -15.01
C ILE A 71 -14.10 7.16 -15.47
N THR A 72 -14.00 5.91 -15.01
CA THR A 72 -12.90 5.02 -15.42
C THR A 72 -12.92 4.72 -16.92
N ALA A 73 -14.11 4.53 -17.51
CA ALA A 73 -14.23 4.40 -18.97
C ALA A 73 -13.73 5.65 -19.72
N ILE A 74 -14.09 6.85 -19.24
CA ILE A 74 -13.64 8.11 -19.83
C ILE A 74 -12.12 8.27 -19.69
N TYR A 75 -11.55 7.96 -18.54
CA TYR A 75 -10.11 8.07 -18.31
C TYR A 75 -9.29 7.15 -19.24
N ASN A 76 -9.78 5.95 -19.52
CA ASN A 76 -9.13 5.03 -20.45
C ASN A 76 -9.17 5.52 -21.91
N VAL A 77 -10.22 6.24 -22.30
CA VAL A 77 -10.34 6.83 -23.65
C VAL A 77 -9.56 8.14 -23.76
N ALA A 78 -9.54 8.95 -22.70
CA ALA A 78 -8.89 10.25 -22.68
C ALA A 78 -7.35 10.15 -22.58
N PHE A 79 -6.84 9.09 -21.95
CA PHE A 79 -5.42 8.87 -21.72
C PHE A 79 -4.99 7.48 -22.21
N ASP A 80 -5.01 7.29 -23.53
CA ASP A 80 -4.65 6.05 -24.22
C ASP A 80 -3.14 5.72 -24.13
N ASP A 81 -2.30 6.75 -23.98
CA ASP A 81 -0.85 6.64 -23.84
C ASP A 81 -0.37 6.24 -22.43
N SER A 82 -1.22 6.46 -21.42
CA SER A 82 -0.86 6.31 -20.02
C SER A 82 -1.07 4.87 -19.52
N LYS A 83 0.05 4.18 -19.26
CA LYS A 83 0.04 2.87 -18.56
C LYS A 83 -0.64 2.92 -17.19
N ILE A 84 -0.65 4.08 -16.54
CA ILE A 84 -1.32 4.27 -15.25
C ILE A 84 -2.82 4.32 -15.46
N ALA A 85 -3.31 5.11 -16.43
CA ALA A 85 -4.73 5.21 -16.74
C ALA A 85 -5.30 3.85 -17.15
N SER A 86 -4.64 3.16 -18.09
CA SER A 86 -5.02 1.80 -18.52
C SER A 86 -5.01 0.78 -17.37
N GLY A 87 -4.20 1.00 -16.33
CA GLY A 87 -4.12 0.13 -15.16
C GLY A 87 -5.17 0.42 -14.08
N ILE A 88 -5.90 1.54 -14.16
CA ILE A 88 -6.96 1.87 -13.20
C ILE A 88 -8.15 0.95 -13.46
N ASN A 89 -8.41 0.07 -12.50
CA ASN A 89 -9.58 -0.78 -12.49
C ASN A 89 -10.34 -0.53 -11.20
N LEU A 90 -11.19 0.49 -11.22
CA LEU A 90 -11.95 0.96 -10.08
C LEU A 90 -13.44 0.89 -10.40
N GLY A 91 -14.08 -0.20 -9.99
CA GLY A 91 -15.53 -0.36 -10.05
C GLY A 91 -16.21 -0.13 -8.70
N ASN A 92 -17.55 -0.18 -8.70
CA ASN A 92 -18.39 0.09 -7.52
C ASN A 92 -17.98 -0.69 -6.27
N THR A 93 -17.82 -2.01 -6.36
CA THR A 93 -17.49 -2.87 -5.21
C THR A 93 -16.14 -2.53 -4.58
N LYS A 94 -15.15 -2.19 -5.42
CA LYS A 94 -13.81 -1.80 -4.97
C LYS A 94 -13.83 -0.42 -4.33
N ALA A 95 -14.53 0.54 -4.94
CA ALA A 95 -14.71 1.87 -4.38
C ALA A 95 -15.41 1.82 -3.00
N THR A 96 -16.50 1.06 -2.88
CA THR A 96 -17.20 0.86 -1.60
C THR A 96 -16.30 0.19 -0.55
N SER A 97 -15.53 -0.82 -0.94
CA SER A 97 -14.58 -1.48 -0.03
C SER A 97 -13.51 -0.52 0.49
N ILE A 98 -12.96 0.35 -0.37
CA ILE A 98 -11.96 1.35 0.01
C ILE A 98 -12.55 2.34 1.01
N VAL A 99 -13.75 2.87 0.75
CA VAL A 99 -14.43 3.80 1.66
C VAL A 99 -14.80 3.14 2.99
N ASN A 100 -15.31 1.90 2.98
CA ASN A 100 -15.63 1.18 4.20
C ASN A 100 -14.39 0.93 5.07
N ASN A 101 -13.28 0.50 4.45
CA ASN A 101 -12.03 0.31 5.16
C ASN A 101 -11.52 1.62 5.78
N PHE A 102 -11.72 2.73 5.09
CA PHE A 102 -11.39 4.06 5.59
C PHE A 102 -12.21 4.44 6.82
N ILE A 103 -13.53 4.23 6.79
CA ILE A 103 -14.44 4.49 7.92
C ILE A 103 -14.05 3.65 9.14
N VAL A 104 -13.72 2.36 8.93
CA VAL A 104 -13.28 1.46 10.01
C VAL A 104 -11.98 1.95 10.64
N LEU A 105 -11.02 2.41 9.83
CA LEU A 105 -9.75 2.93 10.31
C LEU A 105 -9.95 4.23 11.12
N LEU A 106 -10.79 5.14 10.63
CA LEU A 106 -11.14 6.36 11.36
C LEU A 106 -11.82 6.07 12.70
N ALA A 107 -12.79 5.15 12.73
CA ALA A 107 -13.46 4.75 13.96
C ALA A 107 -12.49 4.15 14.99
N SER A 108 -11.49 3.39 14.51
CA SER A 108 -10.45 2.80 15.37
C SER A 108 -9.51 3.87 15.91
N ARG A 109 -9.04 4.80 15.06
CA ARG A 109 -8.16 5.90 15.46
C ARG A 109 -8.84 6.86 16.43
N TRP A 110 -10.12 7.17 16.21
CA TRP A 110 -10.89 8.00 17.12
C TRP A 110 -11.06 7.33 18.49
N ARG A 111 -11.36 6.02 18.51
CA ARG A 111 -11.42 5.22 19.74
C ARG A 111 -10.11 5.30 20.54
N ASP A 112 -8.97 5.19 19.87
CA ASP A 112 -7.66 5.26 20.53
C ASP A 112 -7.37 6.66 21.06
N ASN A 113 -7.75 7.72 20.33
CA ASN A 113 -7.61 9.10 20.78
C ASN A 113 -8.44 9.37 22.05
N VAL A 114 -9.69 8.90 22.09
CA VAL A 114 -10.57 9.02 23.27
C VAL A 114 -9.98 8.29 24.48
N LYS A 115 -9.45 7.08 24.30
CA LYS A 115 -8.78 6.34 25.38
C LYS A 115 -7.55 7.08 25.92
N ASN A 116 -6.74 7.64 25.02
CA ASN A 116 -5.55 8.39 25.41
C ASN A 116 -5.91 9.68 26.17
N GLN A 117 -6.99 10.36 25.76
CA GLN A 117 -7.49 11.55 26.44
C GLN A 117 -8.10 11.23 27.82
N ALA A 118 -8.81 10.09 27.94
CA ALA A 118 -9.33 9.59 29.22
C ALA A 118 -8.21 9.21 30.20
N ALA A 119 -7.15 8.55 29.70
CA ALA A 119 -5.97 8.19 30.48
C ALA A 119 -5.19 9.42 31.00
N GLY A 120 -5.17 10.51 30.25
CA GLY A 120 -4.53 11.76 30.66
C GLY A 120 -5.35 12.63 31.63
N SER A 121 -6.66 12.40 31.76
CA SER A 121 -7.57 13.21 32.56
C SER A 121 -8.11 12.51 33.82
N GLY A 122 -7.88 11.20 33.97
CA GLY A 122 -8.34 10.43 35.14
C GLY A 122 -9.86 10.25 35.21
N ILE A 123 -10.58 10.49 34.10
CA ILE A 123 -12.04 10.36 34.00
C ILE A 123 -12.35 9.03 33.30
N GLU A 124 -12.99 8.10 34.02
CA GLU A 124 -13.54 6.88 33.41
C GLU A 124 -14.74 7.23 32.53
N LEU A 125 -14.56 7.21 31.20
CA LEU A 125 -15.66 7.38 30.25
C LEU A 125 -16.47 6.08 30.14
N GLY A 126 -17.71 6.13 30.62
CA GLY A 126 -18.66 5.03 30.52
C GLY A 126 -19.08 4.70 29.07
N PRO A 127 -19.62 3.48 28.82
CA PRO A 127 -19.84 2.92 27.48
C PRO A 127 -20.83 3.69 26.58
N LEU A 128 -21.66 4.57 27.15
CA LEU A 128 -22.64 5.40 26.44
C LEU A 128 -22.02 6.63 25.75
N ALA A 129 -20.91 7.18 26.27
CA ALA A 129 -20.24 8.34 25.67
C ALA A 129 -19.64 8.00 24.29
N CYS A 130 -19.16 6.76 24.12
CA CYS A 130 -18.62 6.27 22.85
C CYS A 130 -19.68 6.08 21.75
N ARG A 131 -20.97 5.94 22.09
CA ARG A 131 -22.06 5.73 21.12
C ARG A 131 -22.64 7.03 20.56
N THR A 132 -22.80 8.06 21.40
CA THR A 132 -23.43 9.33 20.98
C THR A 132 -22.48 10.23 20.18
N ILE A 133 -21.16 10.11 20.38
CA ILE A 133 -20.16 10.91 19.65
C ILE A 133 -19.78 10.25 18.30
N ALA A 134 -20.31 9.06 18.00
CA ALA A 134 -20.09 8.37 16.72
C ALA A 134 -20.97 8.89 15.56
N LEU A 135 -21.86 9.85 15.82
CA LEU A 135 -22.79 10.40 14.80
C LEU A 135 -22.18 11.26 13.66
N PRO A 136 -20.97 11.87 13.74
CA PRO A 136 -20.47 12.67 12.61
C PRO A 136 -19.72 11.82 11.55
N LEU A 137 -19.68 10.49 11.67
CA LEU A 137 -18.96 9.60 10.75
C LEU A 137 -19.70 9.31 9.43
N SER A 138 -20.71 10.11 9.07
CA SER A 138 -21.44 9.85 7.82
C SER A 138 -20.60 10.13 6.58
N TYR A 139 -19.63 11.05 6.64
CA TYR A 139 -18.74 11.34 5.50
C TYR A 139 -17.38 11.83 5.98
N PRO A 140 -16.27 11.20 5.59
CA PRO A 140 -14.95 11.71 5.90
C PRO A 140 -14.71 13.05 5.19
N THR A 141 -14.60 14.13 5.96
CA THR A 141 -14.24 15.46 5.45
C THR A 141 -12.75 15.53 5.10
N THR A 142 -12.38 16.49 4.26
CA THR A 142 -11.03 16.73 3.69
C THR A 142 -9.87 16.53 4.67
N GLU A 143 -10.03 16.93 5.94
CA GLU A 143 -9.01 16.79 6.99
C GLU A 143 -8.64 15.34 7.31
N THR A 144 -9.53 14.36 7.09
CA THR A 144 -9.25 12.95 7.42
C THR A 144 -8.34 12.24 6.40
N PHE A 145 -8.32 12.67 5.13
CA PHE A 145 -7.49 12.04 4.10
C PHE A 145 -6.04 12.56 4.10
N ASP A 146 -5.81 13.81 4.52
CA ASP A 146 -4.46 14.40 4.52
C ASP A 146 -3.55 13.77 5.60
N ILE A 147 -4.13 13.24 6.69
CA ILE A 147 -3.38 12.58 7.78
C ILE A 147 -2.76 11.23 7.35
N ILE A 148 -3.17 10.66 6.21
CA ILE A 148 -2.71 9.34 5.73
C ILE A 148 -1.80 9.46 4.49
N THR A 149 -1.66 10.67 3.91
CA THR A 149 -0.81 10.89 2.72
C THR A 149 0.66 11.17 3.08
N ILE A 150 1.02 11.14 4.37
CA ILE A 150 2.40 11.29 4.89
C ILE A 150 3.02 9.93 5.17
#